data_AF-A0A4R6RXX3-F1
#
_entry.id   AF-A0A4R6RXX3-F1
#
_cell.length_a   1.000
_cell.length_b   1.000
_cell.length_c   1.000
_cell.angle_alpha   90.00
_cell.angle_beta   90.00
_cell.angle_gamma   90.00
#
_symmetry.space_group_name_H-M   'P 1'
#
loop_
_entity.id
_entity.type
_entity.pdbx_description
1 polymer ?
#
loop_
_entity_poly.entity_id
_entity_poly.type
_entity_poly.pdbx_seq_one_letter_code
_entity_poly.pdbx_strand_id
1 'polypeptide(L)'
;MLNTGLIMYDTDTWLVLRDNPASPAAVISRITDTGGAERYLLLKWELDPAARRMVGIYTSLREAGDAVPWAKRHTPDGNGYPPGSKQRRDARQRLAEHSPTRTNDTPSAPPGGRTS
;
A
#
# COMPACT_ATOMS: atom_id res chain seq x y z
N MET A 1 5.30 -20.05 9.73
CA MET A 1 5.13 -18.81 10.52
C MET A 1 3.68 -18.76 10.97
N LEU A 2 3.42 -18.82 12.28
CA LEU A 2 2.07 -18.76 12.82
C LEU A 2 1.53 -17.34 12.61
N ASN A 3 0.39 -17.23 11.93
CA ASN A 3 -0.27 -15.99 11.57
C ASN A 3 -0.65 -15.23 12.87
N THR A 4 0.20 -14.30 13.31
CA THR A 4 0.31 -13.82 14.71
C THR A 4 -0.80 -12.86 15.15
N GLY A 5 -1.96 -12.91 14.50
CA GLY A 5 -3.07 -11.97 14.72
C GLY A 5 -4.45 -12.61 14.85
N LEU A 6 -4.57 -13.94 14.84
CA LEU A 6 -5.85 -14.60 15.05
C LEU A 6 -6.12 -14.80 16.54
N ILE A 7 -7.24 -14.25 17.00
CA ILE A 7 -7.74 -14.45 18.36
C ILE A 7 -9.07 -15.19 18.25
N MET A 8 -9.16 -16.37 18.86
CA MET A 8 -10.43 -17.08 18.95
C MET A 8 -11.34 -16.36 19.95
N TYR A 9 -12.50 -15.93 19.47
CA TYR A 9 -13.52 -15.24 20.27
C TYR A 9 -14.61 -16.19 20.72
N ASP A 10 -15.00 -17.10 19.84
CA ASP A 10 -15.98 -18.16 20.06
C ASP A 10 -15.53 -19.43 19.31
N THR A 11 -16.22 -20.54 19.53
CA THR A 11 -15.96 -21.87 18.94
C THR A 11 -15.82 -21.81 17.42
N ASP A 12 -16.62 -20.96 16.77
CA ASP A 12 -16.68 -20.81 15.31
C ASP A 12 -16.27 -19.41 14.84
N THR A 13 -15.71 -18.58 15.71
CA THR A 13 -15.42 -17.19 15.38
C THR A 13 -14.04 -16.75 15.83
N TRP A 14 -13.29 -16.16 14.89
CA TRP A 14 -11.98 -15.59 15.13
C TRP A 14 -11.96 -14.10 14.77
N LEU A 15 -11.32 -13.30 15.61
CA LEU A 15 -10.96 -11.93 15.29
C LEU A 15 -9.58 -11.92 14.66
N VAL A 16 -9.41 -11.09 13.63
CA VAL A 16 -8.11 -10.86 13.01
C VAL A 16 -7.61 -9.49 13.40
N LEU A 17 -6.60 -9.47 14.27
CA LEU A 17 -5.82 -8.29 14.58
C LEU A 17 -4.68 -8.12 13.57
N ARG A 18 -4.37 -6.85 13.31
CA ARG A 18 -3.23 -6.40 12.53
C ARG A 18 -2.49 -5.35 13.35
N ASP A 19 -2.24 -4.18 12.77
CA ASP A 19 -1.38 -3.16 13.38
C ASP A 19 -2.06 -2.40 14.54
N ASN A 20 -3.39 -2.40 14.63
CA ASN A 20 -4.12 -1.74 15.72
C ASN A 20 -4.76 -2.78 16.66
N PRO A 21 -4.27 -2.93 17.92
CA PRO A 21 -4.85 -3.88 18.87
C PRO A 21 -6.23 -3.43 19.40
N ALA A 22 -6.59 -2.15 19.30
CA ALA A 22 -7.87 -1.63 19.77
C ALA A 22 -9.01 -1.83 18.76
N SER A 23 -8.70 -2.11 17.50
CA SER A 23 -9.70 -2.34 16.46
C SER A 23 -9.27 -3.51 15.56
N PRO A 24 -10.00 -4.64 15.60
CA PRO A 24 -9.79 -5.72 14.65
C PRO A 24 -9.87 -5.23 13.20
N ALA A 25 -9.13 -5.90 12.33
CA ALA A 25 -9.22 -5.67 10.88
C ALA A 25 -10.40 -6.45 10.27
N ALA A 26 -10.67 -7.65 10.79
CA ALA A 26 -11.70 -8.54 10.27
C ALA A 26 -12.22 -9.52 11.32
N VAL A 27 -13.32 -10.20 10.96
CA VAL A 27 -13.87 -11.37 11.66
C VAL A 27 -13.88 -12.54 10.69
N ILE A 28 -13.51 -13.73 11.15
CA ILE A 28 -13.67 -14.97 10.40
C ILE A 28 -14.70 -15.83 11.14
N SER A 29 -15.71 -16.32 10.43
CA SER A 29 -16.72 -17.23 10.96
C SER A 29 -16.69 -18.56 10.22
N ARG A 30 -16.62 -19.67 10.96
CA ARG A 30 -16.77 -21.01 10.41
C ARG A 30 -18.25 -21.31 10.22
N ILE A 31 -18.59 -21.79 9.03
CA ILE A 31 -19.90 -22.32 8.71
C ILE A 31 -19.76 -23.70 8.06
N THR A 32 -20.84 -24.45 8.07
CA THR A 32 -20.96 -25.66 7.24
C THR A 32 -21.83 -25.31 6.04
N ASP A 33 -21.30 -25.56 4.83
CA ASP A 33 -22.07 -25.35 3.60
C ASP A 33 -23.14 -26.45 3.42
N THR A 34 -24.01 -26.31 2.41
CA THR A 34 -25.08 -27.28 2.13
C THR A 34 -24.57 -28.66 1.76
N GLY A 35 -23.30 -28.78 1.38
CA GLY A 35 -22.63 -30.05 1.09
C GLY A 35 -21.98 -30.69 2.32
N GLY A 36 -22.06 -30.06 3.49
CA GLY A 36 -21.42 -30.53 4.72
C GLY A 36 -19.95 -30.15 4.85
N ALA A 37 -19.40 -29.35 3.92
CA ALA A 37 -18.01 -28.92 3.98
C ALA A 37 -17.85 -27.66 4.84
N GLU A 38 -16.78 -27.61 5.64
CA GLU A 38 -16.44 -26.43 6.41
C GLU A 38 -15.97 -25.30 5.49
N ARG A 39 -16.51 -24.10 5.73
CA ARG A 39 -16.13 -22.86 5.05
C ARG A 39 -15.85 -21.78 6.06
N TYR A 40 -14.95 -20.88 5.70
CA TYR A 40 -14.55 -19.76 6.55
C TYR A 40 -14.94 -18.46 5.86
N LEU A 41 -15.96 -17.81 6.39
CA LEU A 41 -16.44 -16.52 5.92
C LEU A 41 -15.56 -15.42 6.49
N LEU A 42 -14.91 -14.65 5.62
CA LEU A 42 -14.19 -13.45 6.01
C LEU A 42 -15.13 -12.25 5.94
N LEU A 43 -15.32 -11.59 7.08
CA LEU A 43 -16.17 -10.43 7.25
C LEU A 43 -15.31 -9.22 7.61
N LYS A 44 -15.60 -8.07 6.99
CA LYS A 44 -15.01 -6.80 7.43
C LYS A 44 -15.46 -6.52 8.86
N TRP A 45 -14.52 -6.11 9.72
CA TRP A 45 -14.86 -5.68 11.08
C TRP A 45 -15.74 -4.43 11.05
N GLU A 46 -16.85 -4.51 11.78
CA GLU A 46 -17.73 -3.40 12.13
C GLU A 46 -18.22 -3.64 13.57
N LEU A 47 -18.43 -2.54 14.31
CA LEU A 47 -18.90 -2.59 15.70
C LEU A 47 -20.29 -3.22 15.78
N ASP A 48 -21.20 -2.79 14.91
CA ASP A 48 -22.51 -3.42 14.72
C ASP A 48 -22.35 -4.70 13.88
N PRO A 49 -22.67 -5.89 14.42
CA PRO A 49 -22.62 -7.14 13.67
C PRO A 49 -23.47 -7.13 12.40
N ALA A 50 -24.60 -6.43 12.39
CA ALA A 50 -25.49 -6.35 11.22
C ALA A 50 -24.89 -5.51 10.08
N ALA A 51 -23.96 -4.60 10.41
CA ALA A 51 -23.25 -3.78 9.42
C ALA A 51 -22.08 -4.52 8.76
N ARG A 52 -21.66 -5.66 9.31
CA ARG A 52 -20.52 -6.44 8.79
C ARG A 52 -20.82 -6.96 7.40
N ARG A 53 -19.85 -6.82 6.49
CA ARG A 53 -19.96 -7.25 5.10
C ARG A 53 -18.99 -8.37 4.81
N MET A 54 -19.46 -9.39 4.10
CA MET A 54 -18.63 -10.49 3.62
C MET A 54 -17.67 -9.99 2.55
N VAL A 55 -16.39 -10.32 2.73
CA VAL A 55 -15.29 -9.99 1.84
C VAL A 55 -14.91 -11.21 1.00
N GLY A 56 -14.99 -12.41 1.58
CA GLY A 56 -14.64 -13.65 0.88
C GLY A 56 -15.05 -14.90 1.65
N ILE A 57 -14.94 -16.04 0.96
CA ILE A 57 -15.20 -17.38 1.49
C ILE A 57 -13.97 -18.23 1.19
N TYR A 58 -13.46 -18.92 2.21
CA TYR A 58 -12.23 -19.70 2.11
C TYR A 58 -12.45 -21.13 2.59
N THR A 59 -11.57 -22.05 2.19
CA THR A 59 -11.65 -23.46 2.59
C THR A 59 -10.84 -23.76 3.85
N SER A 60 -10.06 -22.81 4.35
CA SER A 60 -9.32 -22.95 5.59
C SER A 60 -9.25 -21.65 6.38
N LEU A 61 -9.21 -21.76 7.71
CA LEU A 61 -9.01 -20.62 8.61
C LEU A 61 -7.71 -19.85 8.29
N ARG A 62 -6.66 -20.59 7.93
CA ARG A 62 -5.35 -20.01 7.60
C ARG A 62 -5.44 -19.12 6.36
N GLU A 63 -6.05 -19.61 5.30
CA GLU A 63 -6.21 -18.87 4.05
C GLU A 63 -7.04 -17.60 4.25
N ALA A 64 -8.15 -17.69 5.00
CA ALA A 64 -8.95 -16.53 5.38
C ALA A 64 -8.13 -15.51 6.19
N GLY A 65 -7.31 -15.98 7.12
CA GLY A 65 -6.41 -15.14 7.90
C GLY A 65 -5.35 -14.46 7.04
N ASP A 66 -4.74 -15.16 6.09
CA ASP A 66 -3.69 -14.63 5.21
C ASP A 66 -4.24 -13.60 4.21
N ALA A 67 -5.53 -13.71 3.85
CA ALA A 67 -6.20 -12.77 2.96
C ALA A 67 -6.44 -11.37 3.57
N VAL A 68 -6.38 -11.23 4.89
CA VAL A 68 -6.56 -9.93 5.55
C VAL A 68 -5.30 -9.10 5.41
N PRO A 69 -5.33 -7.95 4.70
CA PRO A 69 -4.14 -7.15 4.47
C PRO A 69 -3.60 -6.56 5.77
N TRP A 70 -2.28 -6.50 5.89
CA TRP A 70 -1.61 -5.65 6.87
C TRP A 70 -1.77 -4.19 6.45
N ALA A 71 -1.89 -3.27 7.41
CA ALA A 71 -1.93 -1.86 7.07
C ALA A 71 -0.64 -1.53 6.31
N LYS A 72 -0.77 -0.88 5.16
CA LYS A 72 0.40 -0.31 4.50
C LYS A 72 0.95 0.71 5.49
N ARG A 73 2.20 0.52 5.94
CA ARG A 73 2.93 1.60 6.60
C ARG A 73 2.75 2.80 5.68
N HIS A 74 2.17 3.88 6.19
CA HIS A 74 2.13 5.13 5.47
C HIS A 74 3.60 5.49 5.25
N THR A 75 4.14 5.17 4.07
CA THR A 75 5.30 5.90 3.57
C THR A 75 4.75 7.31 3.43
N PRO A 76 5.26 8.30 4.17
CA PRO A 76 5.00 9.67 3.78
C PRO A 76 5.50 9.73 2.34
N ASP A 77 4.59 9.96 1.39
CA ASP A 77 4.99 10.23 0.02
C ASP A 77 6.06 11.32 0.16
N GLY A 78 7.32 10.99 -0.16
CA GLY A 78 8.51 11.76 0.24
C GLY A 78 8.59 13.18 -0.32
N ASN A 79 7.48 13.72 -0.79
CA ASN A 79 7.30 15.07 -1.25
C ASN A 79 6.38 15.92 -0.36
N GLY A 80 5.70 15.39 0.67
CA GLY A 80 4.98 16.23 1.65
C GLY A 80 3.92 17.18 1.09
N TYR A 81 3.44 16.97 -0.15
CA TYR A 81 2.49 17.87 -0.81
C TYR A 81 1.19 17.13 -1.17
N PRO A 82 0.02 17.64 -0.76
CA PRO A 82 -1.25 17.08 -1.17
C PRO A 82 -1.47 17.25 -2.69
N PRO A 83 -2.23 16.33 -3.33
CA PRO A 83 -2.55 16.43 -4.75
C PRO A 83 -3.33 17.72 -5.02
N GLY A 84 -2.74 18.63 -5.82
CA GLY A 84 -3.36 19.89 -6.23
C GLY A 84 -2.72 21.17 -5.67
N SER A 85 -1.65 21.08 -4.87
CA SER A 85 -0.97 22.29 -4.37
C SER A 85 -0.27 23.07 -5.50
N LYS A 86 -0.45 24.40 -5.52
CA LYS A 86 0.13 25.33 -6.51
C LYS A 86 1.67 25.25 -6.58
N GLN A 87 2.31 24.82 -5.49
CA GLN A 87 3.76 24.60 -5.35
C GLN A 87 4.37 23.64 -6.38
N ARG A 88 3.59 22.69 -6.93
CA ARG A 88 4.08 21.76 -7.97
C ARG A 88 4.37 22.46 -9.30
N ARG A 89 3.71 23.59 -9.59
CA ARG A 89 3.98 24.38 -10.81
C ARG A 89 5.28 25.16 -10.66
N ASP A 90 5.48 25.82 -9.53
CA ASP A 90 6.65 26.66 -9.27
C ASP A 90 7.95 25.83 -9.25
N ALA A 91 7.91 24.62 -8.67
CA ALA A 91 9.04 23.70 -8.67
C ALA A 91 9.43 23.22 -10.08
N ARG A 92 8.44 23.03 -10.97
CA ARG A 92 8.68 22.64 -12.37
C ARG A 92 9.24 23.80 -13.19
N GLN A 93 8.85 25.03 -12.84
CA GLN A 93 9.31 26.25 -13.51
C GLN A 93 10.78 26.58 -13.15
N ARG A 94 11.17 26.41 -11.88
CA ARG A 94 12.56 26.61 -11.43
C ARG A 94 13.56 25.61 -12.01
N LEU A 95 13.12 24.37 -12.28
CA LEU A 95 13.95 23.35 -12.94
C LEU A 95 14.16 23.64 -14.43
N ALA A 96 13.23 24.33 -15.09
CA ALA A 96 13.36 24.72 -16.49
C ALA A 96 14.32 25.91 -16.69
N GLU A 97 14.47 26.77 -15.68
CA GLU A 97 15.32 27.97 -15.74
C GLU A 97 16.82 27.69 -15.55
N HIS A 98 17.21 26.51 -15.07
CA HIS A 98 18.62 26.16 -14.78
C HIS A 98 19.26 25.22 -15.82
N SER A 99 18.73 25.13 -17.05
CA SER A 99 19.45 24.42 -18.12
C SER A 99 20.49 25.36 -18.75
N PRO A 100 21.82 25.20 -18.52
CA PRO A 100 22.79 25.90 -19.34
C PRO A 100 22.76 25.30 -20.75
N THR A 101 22.33 26.12 -21.69
CA THR A 101 22.38 25.87 -23.13
C THR A 101 23.81 25.50 -23.54
N ARG A 102 23.97 24.28 -24.06
CA ARG A 102 25.16 23.83 -24.77
C ARG A 102 25.18 24.52 -26.14
N THR A 103 25.95 25.59 -26.30
CA THR A 103 26.17 26.21 -27.60
C THR A 103 27.30 25.45 -28.32
N ASN A 104 26.95 24.87 -29.46
CA ASN A 104 27.88 24.35 -30.45
C ASN A 104 28.59 25.53 -31.13
N ASP A 105 29.92 25.51 -31.22
CA ASP A 105 30.67 26.23 -32.24
C ASP A 105 31.64 25.27 -32.95
N THR A 106 31.53 25.25 -34.28
CA THR A 106 32.20 24.41 -35.29
C THR A 106 33.61 24.95 -35.62
N PRO A 107 34.57 24.13 -36.14
CA PRO A 107 36.00 24.43 -36.07
C PRO A 107 36.52 25.20 -37.30
N SER A 108 37.60 25.96 -37.12
CA SER A 108 38.49 26.39 -38.22
C SER A 108 39.91 26.67 -37.70
N ALA A 109 40.89 26.18 -38.45
CA ALA A 109 42.30 26.02 -38.07
C ALA A 109 43.18 27.24 -38.49
N PRO A 110 44.54 27.16 -38.47
CA PRO A 110 45.44 28.03 -37.70
C PRO A 110 46.15 29.12 -38.53
N PRO A 111 47.02 29.95 -37.89
CA PRO A 111 48.38 30.08 -38.44
C PRO A 111 49.48 30.06 -37.36
N GLY A 112 50.65 29.56 -37.74
CA GLY A 112 51.82 29.35 -36.87
C GLY A 112 52.62 30.59 -36.49
N GLY A 113 53.60 30.40 -35.59
CA GLY A 113 54.56 31.43 -35.21
C GLY A 113 55.44 31.09 -34.00
N ARG A 114 56.52 30.37 -34.28
CA ARG A 114 57.86 30.24 -33.64
C ARG A 114 58.27 31.12 -32.40
N THR A 115 59.21 30.53 -31.64
CA THR A 115 60.25 31.10 -30.71
C THR A 115 59.77 31.60 -29.34
N SER A 116 60.44 31.34 -28.21
CA SER A 116 61.86 31.00 -27.92
C SER A 116 61.99 29.95 -26.82
#